data_AF-A0A6A5TRY2-F1
#
_entry.id   AF-A0A6A5TRY2-F1
#
_cell.length_a   1.000
_cell.length_b   1.000
_cell.length_c   1.000
_cell.angle_alpha   90.00
_cell.angle_beta   90.00
_cell.angle_gamma   90.00
#
_symmetry.space_group_name_H-M   'P 1'
#
loop_
_entity.id
_entity.type
_entity.pdbx_description
1 polymer ?
#
loop_
_entity_poly.entity_id
_entity_poly.type
_entity_poly.pdbx_seq_one_letter_code
_entity_poly.pdbx_strand_id
1 'polypeptide(L)'
;MDASAYLVKQGWLGTGHSLDTSGRGIKRPLLISHKQDQLGLGKRKAAHTADDQWWMRAFDESLKNIGTGKESTLSQVREKGINRGGLYGFFVKGEGLAGTVENSESEGSGKESDRSTNKGGVGGEITPPTSASESDIVAKSTDDGPTMAKSKKGNKRKRESEDDGTNNDTKKQKQDVSTTLTKQTVLGTLSSDQIAKINSIVRLVQKQVSHTIKANEKKSLYGPYLAPGSERQKGKVFDDPLNPGKKIAYKSAKIQRQSNMRRAKEGVMKEKIVGLLLKGDIPNPERWTKDEALANWKKISRALEDIEKAEKSIRKQSKEEKKNAKREAAAQQRRLAKEKKEADQQLALELERAAQQSAIAAKLAKKSPEDRAKYEARAAAKGQTLDEYILRRLAKKDAKHAEKTAKQEAELAPEALFFVDTTGDPTLPPPPPPAYTPLPDGTCPLDPMIWEGRIVKTLPKPVREARRKYLEQLRNERKLRAGKAIDTGPSRSEVKIAELQRVTREVLKEQGIKKRATKEQQTNAKREARKRIRVEKREDLIAKGKGKMKWGGGKGSSGRERLKDFSTVE
;
A
#
# COMPACT_ATOMS: atom_id res chain seq x y z
N MET A 1 -20.09 37.68 15.03
CA MET A 1 -20.11 36.36 15.73
C MET A 1 -20.70 36.64 17.11
N ASP A 2 -21.92 36.18 17.37
CA ASP A 2 -22.60 36.48 18.64
C ASP A 2 -22.16 35.48 19.72
N ALA A 3 -21.23 35.91 20.56
CA ALA A 3 -20.65 35.08 21.62
C ALA A 3 -21.70 34.70 22.68
N SER A 4 -22.69 35.55 22.90
CA SER A 4 -23.74 35.32 23.89
C SER A 4 -24.64 34.15 23.48
N ALA A 5 -25.09 34.16 22.22
CA ALA A 5 -25.91 33.09 21.63
C ALA A 5 -25.16 31.74 21.63
N TYR A 6 -23.85 31.75 21.38
CA TYR A 6 -23.02 30.54 21.42
C TYR A 6 -22.92 29.95 22.84
N LEU A 7 -22.71 30.80 23.86
CA LEU A 7 -22.63 30.36 25.26
C LEU A 7 -23.96 29.84 25.79
N VAL A 8 -25.08 30.50 25.45
CA VAL A 8 -26.43 30.03 25.78
C VAL A 8 -26.71 28.67 25.13
N LYS A 9 -26.29 28.46 23.88
CA LYS A 9 -26.40 27.16 23.19
C LYS A 9 -25.58 26.05 23.87
N GLN A 10 -24.45 26.40 24.49
CA GLN A 10 -23.63 25.48 25.29
C GLN A 10 -24.12 25.32 26.74
N GLY A 11 -25.27 25.92 27.09
CA GLY A 11 -25.94 25.71 28.36
C GLY A 11 -25.65 26.77 29.42
N TRP A 12 -25.01 27.90 29.08
CA TRP A 12 -24.89 29.04 30.00
C TRP A 12 -26.25 29.73 30.21
N LEU A 13 -26.57 30.09 31.46
CA LEU A 13 -27.87 30.68 31.84
C LEU A 13 -28.02 32.17 31.47
N GLY A 14 -26.96 32.79 30.95
CA GLY A 14 -26.97 34.18 30.47
C GLY A 14 -26.41 35.19 31.47
N THR A 15 -26.55 36.47 31.12
CA THR A 15 -26.04 37.62 31.90
C THR A 15 -26.65 37.64 33.30
N GLY A 16 -25.80 37.69 34.33
CA GLY A 16 -26.20 37.62 35.75
C GLY A 16 -25.87 36.28 36.43
N HIS A 17 -25.48 35.25 35.67
CA HIS A 17 -25.05 33.97 36.23
C HIS A 17 -23.54 33.76 36.00
N SER A 18 -22.76 33.72 37.08
CA SER A 18 -21.30 33.56 37.02
C SER A 18 -20.90 32.16 36.56
N LEU A 19 -19.83 32.07 35.74
CA LEU A 19 -19.17 30.82 35.33
C LEU A 19 -18.27 30.23 36.45
N ASP A 20 -18.66 30.43 37.70
CA ASP A 20 -17.95 29.94 38.88
C ASP A 20 -18.16 28.41 39.03
N THR A 21 -17.12 27.73 39.51
CA THR A 21 -17.12 26.36 40.07
C THR A 21 -18.26 26.02 41.03
N SER A 22 -18.91 27.00 41.66
CA SER A 22 -20.06 26.82 42.56
C SER A 22 -21.36 26.43 41.83
N GLY A 23 -21.31 26.19 40.52
CA GLY A 23 -22.34 25.44 39.78
C GLY A 23 -23.61 26.24 39.46
N ARG A 24 -23.58 27.56 39.65
CA ARG A 24 -24.76 28.44 39.51
C ARG A 24 -24.97 28.97 38.08
N GLY A 25 -24.03 28.75 37.17
CA GLY A 25 -24.03 29.38 35.84
C GLY A 25 -24.45 28.54 34.65
N ILE A 26 -24.45 27.21 34.75
CA ILE A 26 -24.64 26.33 33.60
C ILE A 26 -25.84 25.41 33.85
N LYS A 27 -26.85 25.49 32.97
CA LYS A 27 -28.08 24.69 33.01
C LYS A 27 -27.83 23.18 32.86
N ARG A 28 -26.72 22.81 32.22
CA ARG A 28 -26.28 21.43 32.04
C ARG A 28 -24.92 21.27 32.71
N PRO A 29 -24.76 20.41 33.73
CA PRO A 29 -23.43 20.10 34.23
C PRO A 29 -22.60 19.60 33.03
N LEU A 30 -21.49 20.28 32.75
CA LEU A 30 -20.60 19.84 31.68
C LEU A 30 -20.17 18.42 32.04
N LEU A 31 -20.58 17.44 31.22
CA LEU A 31 -20.00 16.11 31.28
C LEU A 31 -18.54 16.22 30.81
N ILE A 32 -17.69 16.71 31.70
CA ILE A 32 -16.26 16.52 31.59
C ILE A 32 -16.11 15.03 31.86
N SER A 33 -15.98 14.23 30.80
CA SER A 33 -15.64 12.81 30.95
C SER A 33 -14.42 12.72 31.86
N HIS A 34 -14.64 12.33 33.11
CA HIS A 34 -13.59 12.25 34.10
C HIS A 34 -12.81 10.99 33.77
N LYS A 35 -11.87 11.11 32.84
CA LYS A 35 -11.04 10.01 32.38
C LYS A 35 -10.22 9.56 33.59
N GLN A 36 -10.62 8.45 34.23
CA GLN A 36 -9.91 7.81 35.36
C GLN A 36 -8.53 7.24 34.96
N ASP A 37 -7.87 7.81 33.96
CA ASP A 37 -6.45 7.55 33.74
C ASP A 37 -5.69 8.55 34.62
N GLN A 38 -4.84 8.06 35.53
CA GLN A 38 -3.91 8.84 36.36
C GLN A 38 -2.85 9.64 35.56
N LEU A 39 -3.10 9.91 34.29
CA LEU A 39 -2.26 10.67 33.39
C LEU A 39 -2.97 12.00 33.15
N GLY A 40 -2.80 12.92 34.10
CA GLY A 40 -3.44 14.23 34.13
C GLY A 40 -3.45 14.97 32.78
N LEU A 41 -4.47 15.82 32.63
CA LEU A 41 -4.64 16.75 31.52
C LEU A 41 -3.30 17.48 31.28
N GLY A 42 -2.61 17.16 30.19
CA GLY A 42 -1.35 17.80 29.80
C GLY A 42 -0.11 16.91 29.70
N LYS A 43 -0.14 15.61 30.00
CA LYS A 43 1.00 14.75 29.63
C LYS A 43 0.99 14.47 28.13
N ARG A 44 1.85 15.17 27.39
CA ARG A 44 2.23 15.07 25.97
C ARG A 44 2.73 13.68 25.53
N LYS A 45 2.02 12.60 25.88
CA LYS A 45 2.39 11.26 25.45
C LYS A 45 1.62 10.86 24.20
N ALA A 46 0.38 11.28 23.98
CA ALA A 46 -0.33 10.98 22.71
C ALA A 46 0.35 11.60 21.47
N ALA A 47 0.83 12.84 21.56
CA ALA A 47 1.54 13.51 20.45
C ALA A 47 2.92 12.91 20.12
N HIS A 48 3.46 12.03 20.97
CA HIS A 48 4.77 11.41 20.80
C HIS A 48 4.78 9.88 20.99
N THR A 49 3.64 9.23 21.24
CA THR A 49 3.55 7.77 21.32
C THR A 49 3.55 7.17 19.93
N ALA A 50 4.23 6.03 19.83
CA ALA A 50 4.70 5.36 18.63
C ALA A 50 3.72 5.17 17.46
N ASP A 51 2.42 5.34 17.68
CA ASP A 51 1.38 5.16 16.67
C ASP A 51 1.28 6.35 15.71
N ASP A 52 1.54 7.59 16.12
CA ASP A 52 1.58 8.75 15.21
C ASP A 52 2.91 8.85 14.44
N GLN A 53 3.94 8.15 14.90
CA GLN A 53 5.25 8.06 14.25
C GLN A 53 5.40 6.79 13.41
N TRP A 54 4.29 6.12 13.05
CA TRP A 54 4.34 4.94 12.19
C TRP A 54 4.96 5.26 10.82
N TRP A 55 4.75 6.48 10.31
CA TRP A 55 5.33 6.96 9.05
C TRP A 55 6.82 7.24 9.19
N MET A 56 7.29 7.83 10.29
CA MET A 56 8.74 8.00 10.58
C MET A 56 9.43 6.64 10.68
N ARG A 57 8.80 5.66 11.34
CA ARG A 57 9.33 4.29 11.41
C ARG A 57 9.27 3.56 10.08
N ALA A 58 8.17 3.68 9.33
CA ALA A 58 8.04 3.07 8.00
C ALA A 58 9.01 3.73 7.00
N PHE A 59 9.28 5.02 7.16
CA PHE A 59 10.26 5.76 6.38
C PHE A 59 11.67 5.33 6.75
N ASP A 60 12.05 5.30 8.03
CA ASP A 60 13.35 4.79 8.48
C ASP A 60 13.56 3.31 8.13
N GLU A 61 12.51 2.50 8.20
CA GLU A 61 12.54 1.10 7.78
C GLU A 61 12.62 0.97 6.26
N SER A 62 11.98 1.87 5.49
CA SER A 62 12.19 1.96 4.04
C SER A 62 13.63 2.33 3.72
N LEU A 63 14.21 3.31 4.41
CA LEU A 63 15.61 3.71 4.25
C LEU A 63 16.57 2.58 4.60
N LYS A 64 16.30 1.82 5.67
CA LYS A 64 17.09 0.63 6.04
C LYS A 64 16.91 -0.54 5.06
N ASN A 65 15.76 -0.65 4.40
CA ASN A 65 15.48 -1.69 3.43
C ASN A 65 15.86 -1.31 1.98
N ILE A 66 16.24 -0.06 1.73
CA ILE A 66 16.80 0.36 0.44
C ILE A 66 18.07 -0.47 0.19
N GLY A 67 17.96 -1.37 -0.79
CA GLY A 67 19.05 -2.22 -1.24
C GLY A 67 19.18 -3.58 -0.54
N THR A 68 18.23 -4.01 0.30
CA THR A 68 18.15 -5.39 0.82
C THR A 68 17.19 -6.29 0.03
N GLY A 69 16.47 -5.72 -0.95
CA GLY A 69 15.54 -6.45 -1.84
C GLY A 69 14.24 -6.87 -1.18
N LYS A 70 13.99 -6.43 0.06
CA LYS A 70 12.72 -6.62 0.78
C LYS A 70 11.78 -5.47 0.42
N GLU A 71 10.51 -5.81 0.20
CA GLU A 71 9.44 -4.84 -0.09
C GLU A 71 9.34 -3.83 1.07
N SER A 72 9.47 -2.53 0.76
CA SER A 72 9.44 -1.50 1.81
C SER A 72 8.06 -1.44 2.46
N THR A 73 7.99 -1.13 3.75
CA THR A 73 6.72 -0.97 4.45
C THR A 73 5.85 0.13 3.82
N LEU A 74 6.48 1.13 3.18
CA LEU A 74 5.82 2.14 2.34
C LEU A 74 5.20 1.58 1.04
N SER A 75 5.92 0.70 0.32
CA SER A 75 5.40 0.01 -0.87
C SER A 75 4.19 -0.87 -0.51
N GLN A 76 4.27 -1.56 0.63
CA GLN A 76 3.21 -2.42 1.14
C GLN A 76 1.96 -1.63 1.59
N VAL A 77 2.16 -0.42 2.12
CA VAL A 77 1.10 0.54 2.45
C VAL A 77 0.45 1.13 1.20
N ARG A 78 1.22 1.42 0.15
CA ARG A 78 0.71 1.91 -1.15
C ARG A 78 -0.18 0.87 -1.85
N GLU A 79 0.17 -0.41 -1.74
CA GLU A 79 -0.63 -1.49 -2.33
C GLU A 79 -1.84 -1.90 -1.49
N LYS A 80 -1.74 -1.91 -0.15
CA LYS A 80 -2.77 -2.52 0.73
C LYS A 80 -3.59 -1.51 1.55
N GLY A 81 -3.20 -0.23 1.55
CA GLY A 81 -3.81 0.80 2.38
C GLY A 81 -3.49 0.64 3.87
N ILE A 82 -3.52 1.75 4.61
CA ILE A 82 -3.26 1.77 6.06
C ILE A 82 -4.53 1.30 6.77
N ASN A 83 -4.65 0.00 7.03
CA ASN A 83 -5.76 -0.57 7.79
C ASN A 83 -5.59 -0.46 9.32
N ARG A 84 -4.65 0.37 9.79
CA ARG A 84 -4.45 0.67 11.21
C ARG A 84 -5.13 2.01 11.46
N GLY A 85 -6.21 2.02 12.26
CA GLY A 85 -7.12 3.15 12.48
C GLY A 85 -6.48 4.39 13.11
N GLY A 86 -5.58 5.04 12.37
CA GLY A 86 -5.12 6.40 12.62
C GLY A 86 -5.80 7.37 11.65
N LEU A 87 -5.63 8.67 11.91
CA LEU A 87 -6.26 9.83 11.25
C LEU A 87 -6.35 9.75 9.71
N TYR A 88 -5.46 9.01 9.05
CA TYR A 88 -5.40 8.85 7.60
C TYR A 88 -6.17 7.65 7.03
N GLY A 89 -6.81 6.83 7.87
CA GLY A 89 -7.67 5.72 7.45
C GLY A 89 -9.04 6.16 6.90
N PHE A 90 -9.42 7.42 7.13
CA PHE A 90 -10.70 8.01 6.69
C PHE A 90 -10.63 8.64 5.29
N PHE A 91 -9.45 8.71 4.66
CA PHE A 91 -9.36 9.17 3.28
C PHE A 91 -9.84 8.06 2.34
N VAL A 92 -11.06 8.22 1.83
CA VAL A 92 -11.61 7.40 0.75
C VAL A 92 -10.70 7.54 -0.47
N LYS A 93 -10.19 6.42 -0.97
CA LYS A 93 -9.38 6.40 -2.18
C LYS A 93 -10.29 6.76 -3.36
N GLY A 94 -10.28 8.04 -3.74
CA GLY A 94 -10.98 8.51 -4.94
C GLY A 94 -10.57 7.74 -6.18
N GLU A 95 -11.49 7.65 -7.13
CA GLU A 95 -11.32 7.00 -8.43
C GLU A 95 -10.07 7.55 -9.13
N GLY A 96 -9.15 6.66 -9.50
CA GLY A 96 -7.90 7.07 -10.13
C GLY A 96 -8.19 7.52 -11.55
N LEU A 97 -8.01 8.82 -11.84
CA LEU A 97 -8.04 9.34 -13.19
C LEU A 97 -6.96 8.59 -14.03
N ALA A 98 -7.39 7.91 -15.08
CA ALA A 98 -6.49 7.32 -16.07
C ALA A 98 -5.71 8.48 -16.73
N GLY A 99 -4.39 8.48 -16.57
CA GLY A 99 -3.55 9.53 -17.14
C GLY A 99 -3.50 9.41 -18.65
N THR A 100 -3.70 10.53 -19.34
CA THR A 100 -3.67 10.72 -20.80
C THR A 100 -2.25 10.65 -21.39
N VAL A 101 -1.34 9.88 -20.77
CA VAL A 101 -0.02 9.65 -21.36
C VAL A 101 -0.19 8.49 -22.33
N GLU A 102 -0.35 8.81 -23.62
CA GLU A 102 -0.30 7.84 -24.70
C GLU A 102 0.98 7.03 -24.57
N ASN A 103 0.82 5.72 -24.41
CA ASN A 103 1.92 4.76 -24.46
C ASN A 103 2.31 4.62 -25.94
N SER A 104 3.13 5.54 -26.44
CA SER A 104 3.73 5.44 -27.77
C SER A 104 4.76 4.30 -27.76
N GLU A 105 4.29 3.09 -28.03
CA GLU A 105 5.13 1.96 -28.42
C GLU A 105 5.66 2.23 -29.84
N SER A 106 6.80 2.93 -29.93
CA SER A 106 7.58 3.02 -31.17
C SER A 106 8.43 1.77 -31.33
N GLU A 107 8.03 0.96 -32.29
CA GLU A 107 8.86 -0.02 -32.99
C GLU A 107 10.02 0.65 -33.74
N GLY A 108 11.06 -0.13 -34.07
CA GLY A 108 12.14 0.23 -35.01
C GLY A 108 13.51 0.40 -34.33
N SER A 109 14.36 -0.63 -34.26
CA SER A 109 15.24 -1.08 -35.35
C SER A 109 16.25 0.00 -35.79
N GLY A 110 17.43 0.00 -35.17
CA GLY A 110 18.64 0.62 -35.72
C GLY A 110 19.63 -0.45 -36.18
N LYS A 111 19.89 -0.50 -37.49
CA LYS A 111 21.12 -1.01 -38.11
C LYS A 111 21.98 0.21 -38.47
N GLU A 112 23.29 0.04 -38.31
CA GLU A 112 24.37 1.00 -38.57
C GLU A 112 24.47 1.43 -40.04
N SER A 113 25.01 2.64 -40.30
CA SER A 113 26.31 2.80 -41.00
C SER A 113 26.79 4.27 -41.04
N ASP A 114 28.06 4.40 -40.63
CA ASP A 114 29.19 5.17 -41.16
C ASP A 114 29.25 6.71 -41.42
N ARG A 115 30.37 7.24 -40.87
CA ARG A 115 31.35 8.23 -41.37
C ARG A 115 30.97 9.66 -41.83
N SER A 116 31.44 10.59 -40.99
CA SER A 116 32.50 11.59 -41.28
C SER A 116 32.16 13.03 -41.74
N THR A 117 32.83 13.96 -41.04
CA THR A 117 33.52 15.18 -41.54
C THR A 117 32.74 16.50 -41.70
N ASN A 118 33.16 17.45 -40.84
CA ASN A 118 33.39 18.89 -41.01
C ASN A 118 32.27 19.93 -41.25
N LYS A 119 32.43 21.00 -40.44
CA LYS A 119 32.37 22.44 -40.74
C LYS A 119 31.16 23.02 -41.50
N GLY A 120 30.39 23.81 -40.74
CA GLY A 120 30.44 25.27 -40.84
C GLY A 120 29.49 25.94 -41.83
N GLY A 121 28.90 27.05 -41.36
CA GLY A 121 28.61 28.19 -42.23
C GLY A 121 27.15 28.44 -42.58
N VAL A 122 26.57 29.43 -41.90
CA VAL A 122 25.87 30.60 -42.47
C VAL A 122 24.71 30.36 -43.46
N GLY A 123 23.51 30.77 -43.01
CA GLY A 123 22.67 31.78 -43.66
C GLY A 123 21.90 31.39 -44.92
N GLY A 124 20.65 31.87 -45.01
CA GLY A 124 19.96 31.93 -46.29
C GLY A 124 18.47 31.62 -46.23
N GLU A 125 17.71 32.68 -46.21
CA GLU A 125 16.26 32.81 -46.38
C GLU A 125 15.77 32.38 -47.78
N ILE A 126 14.44 32.43 -47.99
CA ILE A 126 13.68 32.46 -49.26
C ILE A 126 12.96 31.13 -49.66
N THR A 127 11.69 31.06 -49.24
CA THR A 127 10.42 30.82 -49.99
C THR A 127 10.28 29.82 -51.18
N PRO A 128 9.03 29.33 -51.44
CA PRO A 128 8.67 28.18 -52.30
C PRO A 128 8.37 28.64 -53.75
N PRO A 129 8.03 27.79 -54.78
CA PRO A 129 6.70 27.14 -54.91
C PRO A 129 6.56 25.89 -55.85
N THR A 130 5.31 25.38 -55.90
CA THR A 130 4.56 24.82 -57.07
C THR A 130 4.72 23.38 -57.55
N SER A 131 3.53 22.73 -57.64
CA SER A 131 2.96 21.90 -58.74
C SER A 131 3.75 20.70 -59.28
N ALA A 132 3.19 19.68 -59.92
CA ALA A 132 1.86 19.08 -60.11
C ALA A 132 2.16 17.79 -60.94
N SER A 133 1.12 17.08 -61.35
CA SER A 133 1.09 15.95 -62.33
C SER A 133 1.23 14.56 -61.68
N GLU A 134 0.14 13.78 -61.55
CA GLU A 134 -0.66 13.11 -62.60
C GLU A 134 0.14 12.14 -63.46
N SER A 135 -0.14 10.84 -63.28
CA SER A 135 -0.61 9.98 -64.38
C SER A 135 -1.02 8.60 -63.86
N ASP A 136 -2.27 8.26 -64.15
CA ASP A 136 -2.89 6.93 -64.12
C ASP A 136 -2.12 5.88 -64.94
N ILE A 137 -2.13 4.60 -64.50
CA ILE A 137 -2.40 3.44 -65.39
C ILE A 137 -3.23 2.38 -64.64
N VAL A 138 -4.29 1.99 -65.34
CA VAL A 138 -5.37 1.03 -65.06
C VAL A 138 -4.98 -0.42 -65.39
N ALA A 139 -5.45 -1.40 -64.60
CA ALA A 139 -6.09 -2.67 -65.01
C ALA A 139 -6.21 -3.62 -63.78
N LYS A 140 -7.40 -3.92 -63.24
CA LYS A 140 -8.38 -4.98 -63.62
C LYS A 140 -7.71 -6.37 -63.66
N SER A 141 -8.15 -7.43 -62.97
CA SER A 141 -9.53 -7.93 -62.81
C SER A 141 -9.62 -9.15 -61.87
N THR A 142 -10.75 -9.26 -61.15
CA THR A 142 -11.66 -10.45 -60.95
C THR A 142 -11.18 -11.72 -60.22
N ASP A 143 -11.86 -12.05 -59.12
CA ASP A 143 -12.76 -13.23 -58.91
C ASP A 143 -11.99 -14.41 -58.28
N ASP A 144 -12.51 -15.28 -57.42
CA ASP A 144 -13.87 -15.66 -57.06
C ASP A 144 -13.81 -16.41 -55.71
N GLY A 145 -14.94 -16.52 -55.00
CA GLY A 145 -15.11 -17.47 -53.86
C GLY A 145 -15.14 -18.95 -54.33
N PRO A 146 -15.60 -19.96 -53.52
CA PRO A 146 -16.56 -19.81 -52.43
C PRO A 146 -16.45 -20.81 -51.22
N THR A 147 -17.21 -20.46 -50.15
CA THR A 147 -18.00 -21.25 -49.19
C THR A 147 -17.72 -22.72 -48.81
N MET A 148 -17.89 -23.02 -47.50
CA MET A 148 -18.63 -24.13 -46.82
C MET A 148 -17.91 -24.51 -45.50
N ALA A 149 -18.46 -25.04 -44.40
CA ALA A 149 -19.77 -25.10 -43.76
C ALA A 149 -19.57 -25.82 -42.39
N LYS A 150 -20.35 -25.42 -41.37
CA LYS A 150 -20.85 -26.22 -40.20
C LYS A 150 -19.88 -26.98 -39.26
N SER A 151 -20.00 -26.72 -37.95
CA SER A 151 -20.71 -27.63 -37.03
C SER A 151 -20.91 -27.05 -35.61
N LYS A 152 -22.07 -27.40 -35.02
CA LYS A 152 -22.62 -27.04 -33.70
C LYS A 152 -22.25 -28.09 -32.65
N LYS A 153 -22.01 -27.69 -31.40
CA LYS A 153 -22.42 -28.36 -30.13
C LYS A 153 -22.02 -27.42 -28.96
N GLY A 154 -22.85 -26.92 -28.05
CA GLY A 154 -24.12 -27.41 -27.51
C GLY A 154 -23.90 -27.80 -26.04
N ASN A 155 -24.05 -26.89 -25.09
CA ASN A 155 -24.43 -27.29 -23.72
C ASN A 155 -25.27 -26.20 -23.02
N LYS A 156 -26.58 -26.40 -23.13
CA LYS A 156 -27.68 -25.70 -22.48
C LYS A 156 -27.97 -26.45 -21.17
N ARG A 157 -27.77 -25.82 -20.01
CA ARG A 157 -28.40 -26.27 -18.76
C ARG A 157 -29.35 -25.20 -18.26
N LYS A 158 -30.62 -25.52 -18.48
CA LYS A 158 -31.84 -25.02 -17.87
C LYS A 158 -31.75 -25.19 -16.34
N ARG A 159 -32.05 -24.17 -15.55
CA ARG A 159 -32.66 -24.38 -14.24
C ARG A 159 -33.58 -23.23 -13.90
N GLU A 160 -34.79 -23.64 -13.57
CA GLU A 160 -35.99 -22.84 -13.35
C GLU A 160 -35.85 -21.94 -12.12
N SER A 161 -36.48 -20.78 -12.24
CA SER A 161 -36.84 -19.85 -11.19
C SER A 161 -38.11 -20.33 -10.50
N GLU A 162 -38.05 -20.53 -9.19
CA GLU A 162 -39.21 -20.33 -8.32
C GLU A 162 -38.80 -19.44 -7.16
N ASP A 163 -39.67 -18.47 -6.95
CA ASP A 163 -39.72 -17.42 -5.95
C ASP A 163 -40.23 -18.03 -4.64
N ASP A 164 -39.50 -17.86 -3.53
CA ASP A 164 -40.15 -17.69 -2.23
C ASP A 164 -39.24 -17.02 -1.21
N GLY A 165 -39.85 -16.17 -0.39
CA GLY A 165 -39.22 -15.27 0.55
C GLY A 165 -38.77 -15.92 1.86
N THR A 166 -38.17 -15.07 2.69
CA THR A 166 -37.89 -15.24 4.13
C THR A 166 -36.73 -16.17 4.53
N ASN A 167 -35.57 -15.57 4.82
CA ASN A 167 -34.89 -15.65 6.14
C ASN A 167 -33.46 -15.09 6.07
N ASN A 168 -33.30 -13.86 6.60
CA ASN A 168 -32.02 -13.32 7.01
C ASN A 168 -31.60 -13.97 8.34
N ASP A 169 -31.16 -15.23 8.31
CA ASP A 169 -30.40 -15.82 9.42
C ASP A 169 -29.64 -17.09 9.03
N THR A 170 -28.98 -17.09 7.86
CA THR A 170 -27.92 -18.08 7.63
C THR A 170 -26.62 -17.55 8.24
N LYS A 171 -26.58 -17.66 9.57
CA LYS A 171 -25.35 -17.84 10.34
C LYS A 171 -24.59 -19.01 9.71
N LYS A 172 -23.76 -18.68 8.73
CA LYS A 172 -22.87 -19.58 8.01
C LYS A 172 -22.09 -20.33 9.08
N GLN A 173 -22.53 -21.56 9.39
CA GLN A 173 -21.73 -22.55 10.07
C GLN A 173 -20.54 -22.82 9.16
N LYS A 174 -19.57 -21.91 9.22
CA LYS A 174 -18.22 -22.16 8.78
C LYS A 174 -17.79 -23.26 9.73
N GLN A 175 -17.87 -24.51 9.27
CA GLN A 175 -17.24 -25.62 9.96
C GLN A 175 -15.81 -25.16 10.21
N ASP A 176 -15.53 -24.83 11.46
CA ASP A 176 -14.20 -24.53 11.95
C ASP A 176 -13.44 -25.85 11.86
N VAL A 177 -13.00 -26.19 10.65
CA VAL A 177 -11.85 -27.05 10.43
C VAL A 177 -10.65 -26.22 10.90
N SER A 178 -10.64 -25.89 12.19
CA SER A 178 -9.44 -25.45 12.88
C SER A 178 -8.55 -26.66 12.78
N THR A 179 -7.69 -26.68 11.76
CA THR A 179 -6.63 -27.65 11.62
C THR A 179 -5.85 -27.52 12.93
N THR A 180 -6.07 -28.47 13.83
CA THR A 180 -5.49 -28.47 15.16
C THR A 180 -4.00 -28.68 14.96
N LEU A 181 -3.26 -27.58 14.84
CA LEU A 181 -1.81 -27.59 14.71
C LEU A 181 -1.26 -28.13 16.01
N THR A 182 -1.07 -29.44 16.05
CA THR A 182 -0.38 -30.13 17.13
C THR A 182 1.11 -30.01 16.91
N LYS A 183 1.85 -29.72 17.98
CA LYS A 183 3.32 -29.70 17.93
C LYS A 183 3.86 -30.71 18.92
N GLN A 184 4.63 -31.67 18.41
CA GLN A 184 5.36 -32.62 19.23
C GLN A 184 6.63 -31.93 19.77
N THR A 185 6.79 -31.95 21.08
CA THR A 185 7.97 -31.44 21.79
C THR A 185 8.37 -32.40 22.90
N VAL A 186 9.48 -32.14 23.60
CA VAL A 186 9.85 -32.90 24.81
C VAL A 186 8.82 -32.71 25.94
N LEU A 187 7.97 -31.68 25.86
CA LEU A 187 6.85 -31.47 26.78
C LEU A 187 5.56 -32.20 26.33
N GLY A 188 5.65 -33.08 25.32
CA GLY A 188 4.53 -33.83 24.76
C GLY A 188 3.95 -33.21 23.50
N THR A 189 2.82 -33.76 23.05
CA THR A 189 1.99 -33.23 21.95
C THR A 189 1.10 -32.12 22.48
N LEU A 190 1.36 -30.89 22.04
CA LEU A 190 0.65 -29.71 22.53
C LEU A 190 -0.39 -29.26 21.52
N SER A 191 -1.62 -29.01 21.99
CA SER A 191 -2.67 -28.33 21.22
C SER A 191 -2.36 -26.84 21.08
N SER A 192 -3.00 -26.16 20.12
CA SER A 192 -2.87 -24.72 19.93
C SER A 192 -3.19 -23.92 21.21
N ASP A 193 -4.22 -24.34 21.95
CA ASP A 193 -4.63 -23.68 23.20
C ASP A 193 -3.62 -23.89 24.32
N GLN A 194 -3.04 -25.10 24.41
CA GLN A 194 -1.96 -25.39 25.35
C GLN A 194 -0.71 -24.57 25.03
N ILE A 195 -0.35 -24.44 23.74
CA ILE A 195 0.76 -23.58 23.28
C ILE A 195 0.54 -22.12 23.73
N ALA A 196 -0.67 -21.59 23.53
CA ALA A 196 -1.02 -20.24 23.96
C ALA A 196 -0.96 -20.08 25.49
N LYS A 197 -1.50 -21.05 26.23
CA LYS A 197 -1.45 -21.08 27.71
C LYS A 197 0.00 -21.10 28.21
N ILE A 198 0.84 -22.00 27.71
CA ILE A 198 2.26 -22.10 28.08
C ILE A 198 2.98 -20.78 27.80
N ASN A 199 2.78 -20.18 26.62
CA ASN A 199 3.43 -18.90 26.30
C ASN A 199 2.96 -17.75 27.19
N SER A 200 1.69 -17.74 27.62
CA SER A 200 1.18 -16.75 28.58
C SER A 200 1.87 -16.89 29.94
N ILE A 201 2.06 -18.13 30.41
CA ILE A 201 2.76 -18.45 31.66
C ILE A 201 4.23 -18.05 31.56
N VAL A 202 4.92 -18.43 30.48
CA VAL A 202 6.34 -18.06 30.26
C VAL A 202 6.52 -16.54 30.24
N ARG A 203 5.60 -15.79 29.62
CA ARG A 203 5.64 -14.31 29.64
C ARG A 203 5.42 -13.74 31.04
N LEU A 204 4.53 -14.33 31.84
CA LEU A 204 4.33 -13.94 33.24
C LEU A 204 5.60 -14.19 34.05
N VAL A 205 6.21 -15.37 33.92
CA VAL A 205 7.48 -15.72 34.58
C VAL A 205 8.58 -14.75 34.16
N GLN A 206 8.72 -14.46 32.86
CA GLN A 206 9.69 -13.47 32.36
C GLN A 206 9.50 -12.09 32.99
N LYS A 207 8.26 -11.62 33.15
CA LYS A 207 7.97 -10.35 33.85
C LYS A 207 8.42 -10.43 35.31
N GLN A 208 8.01 -11.47 36.04
CA GLN A 208 8.40 -11.64 37.43
C GLN A 208 9.93 -11.72 37.61
N VAL A 209 10.63 -12.48 36.76
CA VAL A 209 12.09 -12.56 36.74
C VAL A 209 12.70 -11.17 36.47
N SER A 210 12.12 -10.38 35.56
CA SER A 210 12.63 -9.03 35.32
C SER A 210 12.48 -8.11 36.54
N HIS A 211 11.42 -8.27 37.33
CA HIS A 211 11.21 -7.54 38.58
C HIS A 211 12.21 -7.96 39.66
N THR A 212 12.45 -9.27 39.83
CA THR A 212 13.43 -9.76 40.80
C THR A 212 14.85 -9.34 40.45
N ILE A 213 15.24 -9.40 39.17
CA ILE A 213 16.56 -8.94 38.72
C ILE A 213 16.73 -7.44 38.95
N LYS A 214 15.71 -6.61 38.67
CA LYS A 214 15.76 -5.18 38.97
C LYS A 214 15.85 -4.88 40.47
N ALA A 215 15.15 -5.64 41.31
CA ALA A 215 15.24 -5.50 42.76
C ALA A 215 16.65 -5.87 43.28
N ASN A 216 17.22 -6.96 42.77
CA ASN A 216 18.58 -7.38 43.11
C ASN A 216 19.65 -6.43 42.56
N GLU A 217 19.40 -5.82 41.39
CA GLU A 217 20.26 -4.79 40.81
C GLU A 217 20.33 -3.55 41.71
N LYS A 218 19.21 -3.12 42.29
CA LYS A 218 19.17 -2.02 43.27
C LYS A 218 19.93 -2.36 44.56
N LYS A 219 19.99 -3.63 44.94
CA LYS A 219 20.78 -4.13 46.07
C LYS A 219 22.27 -4.34 45.73
N SER A 220 22.72 -3.96 44.53
CA SER A 220 24.10 -4.19 44.04
C SER A 220 24.56 -5.65 44.06
N LEU A 221 23.64 -6.61 44.00
CA LEU A 221 23.94 -8.05 44.10
C LEU A 221 24.77 -8.58 42.91
N TYR A 222 24.87 -7.80 41.82
CA TYR A 222 25.59 -8.17 40.60
C TYR A 222 26.87 -7.34 40.38
N GLY A 223 27.35 -6.66 41.42
CA GLY A 223 28.47 -5.73 41.39
C GLY A 223 28.03 -4.26 41.54
N PRO A 224 28.98 -3.32 41.64
CA PRO A 224 28.71 -1.91 41.91
C PRO A 224 27.75 -1.32 40.88
N TYR A 225 26.72 -0.61 41.36
CA TYR A 225 25.71 0.00 40.52
C TYR A 225 26.32 1.11 39.67
N LEU A 226 26.56 0.81 38.40
CA LEU A 226 26.95 1.81 37.41
C LEU A 226 25.70 2.58 36.98
N ALA A 227 25.43 3.69 37.65
CA ALA A 227 24.30 4.55 37.31
C ALA A 227 24.39 5.00 35.83
N PRO A 228 23.29 4.95 35.06
CA PRO A 228 23.26 5.50 33.71
C PRO A 228 23.58 6.99 33.77
N GLY A 229 24.63 7.43 33.04
CA GLY A 229 25.14 8.82 33.09
C GLY A 229 26.50 8.98 33.78
N SER A 230 27.04 7.93 34.41
CA SER A 230 28.39 7.92 35.02
C SER A 230 29.55 7.90 34.01
N GLU A 231 29.38 8.46 32.81
CA GLU A 231 30.38 8.42 31.76
C GLU A 231 31.67 9.17 32.12
N ARG A 232 31.60 10.06 33.12
CA ARG A 232 32.75 10.69 33.81
C ARG A 232 33.61 9.72 34.63
N GLN A 233 33.25 8.44 34.77
CA GLN A 233 34.04 7.44 35.50
C GLN A 233 35.00 6.61 34.62
N LYS A 234 35.19 6.99 33.34
CA LYS A 234 36.23 6.41 32.48
C LYS A 234 37.61 6.71 33.12
N GLY A 235 38.18 5.72 33.80
CA GLY A 235 39.45 5.84 34.55
C GLY A 235 39.39 5.23 35.95
N LYS A 236 38.19 5.02 36.51
CA LYS A 236 38.05 4.31 37.78
C LYS A 236 38.27 2.81 37.59
N VAL A 237 39.03 2.23 38.51
CA VAL A 237 39.27 0.79 38.59
C VAL A 237 38.31 0.23 39.64
N PHE A 238 37.67 -0.89 39.32
CA PHE A 238 36.68 -1.53 40.19
C PHE A 238 37.24 -2.86 40.68
N ASP A 239 36.90 -3.28 41.89
CA ASP A 239 37.29 -4.61 42.36
C ASP A 239 36.43 -5.69 41.68
N ASP A 240 37.07 -6.79 41.30
CA ASP A 240 36.42 -7.97 40.75
C ASP A 240 35.59 -8.66 41.85
N PRO A 241 34.26 -8.77 41.70
CA PRO A 241 33.42 -9.41 42.71
C PRO A 241 33.72 -10.90 42.93
N LEU A 242 34.46 -11.55 42.01
CA LEU A 242 34.89 -12.95 42.17
C LEU A 242 36.28 -13.08 42.79
N ASN A 243 37.10 -12.02 42.76
CA ASN A 243 38.49 -12.04 43.20
C ASN A 243 38.77 -10.73 43.96
N PRO A 244 38.44 -10.64 45.26
CA PRO A 244 38.69 -9.43 46.03
C PRO A 244 40.17 -9.01 45.94
N GLY A 245 40.42 -7.73 45.65
CA GLY A 245 41.76 -7.17 45.44
C GLY A 245 42.21 -7.11 43.97
N LYS A 246 41.57 -7.84 43.06
CA LYS A 246 41.87 -7.73 41.62
C LYS A 246 41.11 -6.56 41.00
N LYS A 247 41.86 -5.55 40.61
CA LYS A 247 41.38 -4.33 39.96
C LYS A 247 41.07 -4.56 38.48
N ILE A 248 39.80 -4.42 38.09
CA ILE A 248 39.30 -4.55 36.72
C ILE A 248 38.87 -3.20 36.13
N ALA A 249 39.11 -3.02 34.83
CA ALA A 249 38.68 -1.82 34.11
C ALA A 249 37.15 -1.70 34.07
N TYR A 250 36.64 -0.47 33.95
CA TYR A 250 35.19 -0.20 33.86
C TYR A 250 34.47 -1.04 32.79
N LYS A 251 35.07 -1.20 31.60
CA LYS A 251 34.49 -1.99 30.51
C LYS A 251 34.35 -3.46 30.89
N SER A 252 35.38 -4.06 31.50
CA SER A 252 35.34 -5.44 31.99
C SER A 252 34.32 -5.61 33.11
N ALA A 253 34.28 -4.70 34.09
CA ALA A 253 33.31 -4.71 35.17
C ALA A 253 31.87 -4.65 34.64
N LYS A 254 31.61 -3.81 33.62
CA LYS A 254 30.31 -3.72 32.95
C LYS A 254 29.93 -5.02 32.24
N ILE A 255 30.87 -5.65 31.52
CA ILE A 255 30.65 -6.93 30.84
C ILE A 255 30.37 -8.04 31.86
N GLN A 256 31.15 -8.10 32.94
CA GLN A 256 30.98 -9.08 34.01
C GLN A 256 29.64 -8.91 34.73
N ARG A 257 29.26 -7.68 35.06
CA ARG A 257 27.94 -7.35 35.62
C ARG A 257 26.80 -7.82 34.70
N GLN A 258 26.89 -7.54 33.40
CA GLN A 258 25.90 -8.02 32.42
C GLN A 258 25.87 -9.55 32.34
N SER A 259 27.03 -10.21 32.43
CA SER A 259 27.13 -11.67 32.48
C SER A 259 26.45 -12.24 33.73
N ASN A 260 26.74 -11.68 34.90
CA ASN A 260 26.15 -12.07 36.18
C ASN A 260 24.62 -11.86 36.19
N MET A 261 24.14 -10.74 35.64
CA MET A 261 22.71 -10.50 35.46
C MET A 261 22.05 -11.54 34.55
N ARG A 262 22.71 -11.94 33.45
CA ARG A 262 22.18 -12.98 32.55
C ARG A 262 22.12 -14.34 33.25
N ARG A 263 23.18 -14.75 33.96
CA ARG A 263 23.23 -15.99 34.73
C ARG A 263 22.17 -16.03 35.83
N ALA A 264 22.02 -14.94 36.58
CA ALA A 264 21.00 -14.84 37.62
C ALA A 264 19.58 -14.85 37.04
N LYS A 265 19.36 -14.15 35.91
CA LYS A 265 18.08 -14.17 35.19
C LYS A 265 17.73 -15.60 34.75
N GLU A 266 18.71 -16.32 34.22
CA GLU A 266 18.55 -17.71 33.80
C GLU A 266 18.27 -18.63 34.99
N GLY A 267 18.98 -18.48 36.11
CA GLY A 267 18.74 -19.24 37.34
C GLY A 267 17.33 -19.06 37.90
N VAL A 268 16.89 -17.82 38.10
CA VAL A 268 15.53 -17.53 38.62
C VAL A 268 14.46 -18.00 37.63
N MET A 269 14.70 -17.88 36.32
CA MET A 269 13.77 -18.40 35.30
C MET A 269 13.70 -19.92 35.35
N LYS A 270 14.84 -20.60 35.47
CA LYS A 270 14.96 -22.06 35.57
C LYS A 270 14.15 -22.58 36.75
N GLU A 271 14.37 -22.04 37.95
CA GLU A 271 13.66 -22.47 39.15
C GLU A 271 12.15 -22.26 39.06
N LYS A 272 11.71 -21.10 38.55
CA LYS A 272 10.27 -20.81 38.40
C LYS A 272 9.58 -21.73 37.41
N ILE A 273 10.21 -21.99 36.26
CA ILE A 273 9.63 -22.87 35.25
C ILE A 273 9.60 -24.32 35.74
N VAL A 274 10.66 -24.81 36.41
CA VAL A 274 10.64 -26.14 37.02
C VAL A 274 9.56 -26.23 38.10
N GLY A 275 9.38 -25.19 38.92
CA GLY A 275 8.29 -25.15 39.90
C GLY A 275 6.90 -25.24 39.26
N LEU A 276 6.67 -24.58 38.12
CA LEU A 276 5.41 -24.66 37.37
C LEU A 276 5.22 -26.02 36.68
N LEU A 277 6.30 -26.64 36.23
CA LEU A 277 6.29 -27.99 35.68
C LEU A 277 5.85 -29.03 36.73
N LEU A 278 6.37 -28.93 37.96
CA LEU A 278 6.01 -29.81 39.07
C LEU A 278 4.57 -29.56 39.57
N LYS A 279 4.07 -28.33 39.48
CA LYS A 279 2.68 -27.98 39.80
C LYS A 279 1.67 -28.47 38.75
N GLY A 280 2.13 -28.91 37.57
CA GLY A 280 1.27 -29.32 36.46
C GLY A 280 0.73 -28.16 35.60
N ASP A 281 1.19 -26.93 35.82
CA ASP A 281 0.83 -25.78 34.99
C ASP A 281 1.45 -25.85 33.58
N ILE A 282 2.61 -26.53 33.49
CA ILE A 282 3.29 -26.89 32.25
C ILE A 282 3.29 -28.42 32.17
N PRO A 283 2.95 -29.02 31.01
CA PRO A 283 2.91 -30.47 30.88
C PRO A 283 4.30 -31.10 31.11
N ASN A 284 4.30 -32.16 31.93
CA ASN A 284 5.48 -32.93 32.32
C ASN A 284 5.29 -34.41 31.92
N PRO A 285 5.48 -34.77 30.64
CA PRO A 285 5.14 -36.10 30.15
C PRO A 285 6.00 -37.21 30.77
N GLU A 286 7.27 -36.92 31.03
CA GLU A 286 8.23 -37.86 31.62
C GLU A 286 8.17 -37.89 33.16
N ARG A 287 7.27 -37.12 33.78
CA ARG A 287 7.12 -36.99 35.25
C ARG A 287 8.45 -36.68 35.96
N TRP A 288 9.29 -35.82 35.36
CA TRP A 288 10.59 -35.49 35.92
C TRP A 288 10.50 -35.00 37.36
N THR A 289 11.44 -35.47 38.19
CA THR A 289 11.70 -34.89 39.51
C THR A 289 12.29 -33.47 39.37
N LYS A 290 12.36 -32.72 40.47
CA LYS A 290 12.94 -31.36 40.45
C LYS A 290 14.37 -31.36 39.90
N ASP A 291 15.18 -32.32 40.31
CA ASP A 291 16.60 -32.39 39.95
C ASP A 291 16.79 -32.85 38.50
N GLU A 292 15.97 -33.80 38.03
CA GLU A 292 15.93 -34.22 36.63
C GLU A 292 15.50 -33.09 35.70
N ALA A 293 14.48 -32.30 36.09
CA ALA A 293 14.03 -31.15 35.33
C ALA A 293 15.13 -30.05 35.28
N LEU A 294 15.88 -29.87 36.38
CA LEU A 294 17.03 -28.97 36.42
C LEU A 294 18.19 -29.46 35.55
N ALA A 295 18.44 -30.77 35.49
CA ALA A 295 19.45 -31.38 34.62
C ALA A 295 19.06 -31.27 33.13
N ASN A 296 17.78 -31.46 32.82
CA ASN A 296 17.23 -31.38 31.46
C ASN A 296 16.80 -29.97 31.02
N TRP A 297 17.14 -28.92 31.78
CA TRP A 297 16.74 -27.52 31.49
C TRP A 297 17.05 -27.05 30.06
N LYS A 298 18.18 -27.47 29.48
CA LYS A 298 18.53 -27.12 28.10
C LYS A 298 17.54 -27.68 27.08
N LYS A 299 16.93 -28.84 27.34
CA LYS A 299 15.88 -29.44 26.50
C LYS A 299 14.56 -28.68 26.68
N ILE A 300 14.18 -28.40 27.93
CA ILE A 300 12.97 -27.65 28.28
C ILE A 300 12.98 -26.26 27.65
N SER A 301 14.07 -25.50 27.82
CA SER A 301 14.22 -24.16 27.25
C SER A 301 14.12 -24.15 25.73
N ARG A 302 14.75 -25.11 25.03
CA ARG A 302 14.60 -25.27 23.58
C ARG A 302 13.14 -25.58 23.18
N ALA A 303 12.47 -26.47 23.91
CA ALA A 303 11.06 -26.77 23.67
C ALA A 303 10.18 -25.52 23.82
N LEU A 304 10.41 -24.69 24.85
CA LEU A 304 9.71 -23.42 25.05
C LEU A 304 10.00 -22.41 23.93
N GLU A 305 11.25 -22.29 23.46
CA GLU A 305 11.57 -21.45 22.30
C GLU A 305 10.84 -21.91 21.02
N ASP A 306 10.72 -23.23 20.83
CA ASP A 306 10.04 -23.79 19.68
C ASP A 306 8.52 -23.63 19.77
N ILE A 307 7.94 -23.67 20.97
CA ILE A 307 6.54 -23.32 21.25
C ILE A 307 6.29 -21.84 20.95
N GLU A 308 7.20 -20.93 21.33
CA GLU A 308 7.09 -19.50 21.02
C GLU A 308 7.16 -19.24 19.50
N LYS A 309 8.08 -19.93 18.79
CA LYS A 309 8.17 -19.84 17.32
C LYS A 309 6.89 -20.37 16.65
N ALA A 310 6.31 -21.44 17.17
CA ALA A 310 5.06 -22.01 16.65
C ALA A 310 3.88 -21.04 16.82
N GLU A 311 3.71 -20.41 17.99
CA GLU A 311 2.68 -19.38 18.17
C GLU A 311 2.88 -18.20 17.20
N LYS A 312 4.14 -17.77 16.98
CA LYS A 312 4.45 -16.71 16.01
C LYS A 312 4.09 -17.10 14.57
N SER A 313 4.34 -18.34 14.15
CA SER A 313 3.93 -18.83 12.82
C SER A 313 2.42 -18.92 12.69
N ILE A 314 1.72 -19.46 13.69
CA ILE A 314 0.25 -19.54 13.74
C ILE A 314 -0.35 -18.13 13.62
N ARG A 315 0.14 -17.18 14.43
CA ARG A 315 -0.32 -15.78 14.37
C ARG A 315 -0.04 -15.12 13.02
N LYS A 316 1.05 -15.47 12.36
CA LYS A 316 1.39 -14.95 11.02
C LYS A 316 0.46 -15.54 9.96
N GLN A 317 0.21 -16.84 10.00
CA GLN A 317 -0.74 -17.53 9.11
C GLN A 317 -2.15 -16.96 9.27
N SER A 318 -2.67 -16.86 10.49
CA SER A 318 -3.97 -16.27 10.78
C SER A 318 -4.10 -14.82 10.28
N LYS A 319 -3.03 -14.01 10.37
CA LYS A 319 -3.03 -12.65 9.81
C LYS A 319 -3.09 -12.64 8.28
N GLU A 320 -2.38 -13.55 7.62
CA GLU A 320 -2.41 -13.63 6.15
C GLU A 320 -3.75 -14.18 5.66
N GLU A 321 -4.33 -15.17 6.35
CA GLU A 321 -5.68 -15.68 6.09
C GLU A 321 -6.74 -14.59 6.23
N LYS A 322 -6.74 -13.82 7.33
CA LYS A 322 -7.68 -12.69 7.51
C LYS A 322 -7.58 -11.66 6.40
N LYS A 323 -6.37 -11.39 5.93
CA LYS A 323 -6.10 -10.43 4.85
C LYS A 323 -6.50 -10.99 3.49
N ASN A 324 -6.31 -12.28 3.24
CA ASN A 324 -6.79 -12.96 2.03
C ASN A 324 -8.31 -13.00 2.02
N ALA A 325 -8.96 -13.36 3.13
CA ALA A 325 -10.41 -13.32 3.28
C ALA A 325 -10.98 -11.90 3.04
N LYS A 326 -10.32 -10.85 3.58
CA LYS A 326 -10.71 -9.45 3.31
C LYS A 326 -10.58 -9.10 1.82
N ARG A 327 -9.53 -9.56 1.14
CA ARG A 327 -9.32 -9.34 -0.30
C ARG A 327 -10.37 -10.07 -1.14
N GLU A 328 -10.70 -11.30 -0.77
CA GLU A 328 -11.72 -12.10 -1.45
C GLU A 328 -13.12 -11.51 -1.27
N ALA A 329 -13.48 -11.10 -0.04
CA ALA A 329 -14.74 -10.40 0.22
C ALA A 329 -14.85 -9.09 -0.57
N ALA A 330 -13.78 -8.29 -0.63
CA ALA A 330 -13.75 -7.08 -1.45
C ALA A 330 -13.85 -7.37 -2.95
N ALA A 331 -13.28 -8.48 -3.42
CA ALA A 331 -13.40 -8.91 -4.82
C ALA A 331 -14.83 -9.38 -5.13
N GLN A 332 -15.48 -10.12 -4.23
CA GLN A 332 -16.88 -10.53 -4.36
C GLN A 332 -17.81 -9.31 -4.39
N GLN A 333 -17.63 -8.34 -3.50
CA GLN A 333 -18.39 -7.09 -3.52
C GLN A 333 -18.23 -6.31 -4.84
N ARG A 334 -17.02 -6.28 -5.41
CA ARG A 334 -16.78 -5.67 -6.72
C ARG A 334 -17.46 -6.41 -7.87
N ARG A 335 -17.52 -7.74 -7.81
CA ARG A 335 -18.24 -8.56 -8.80
C ARG A 335 -19.74 -8.28 -8.74
N LEU A 336 -20.34 -8.32 -7.55
CA LEU A 336 -21.76 -7.99 -7.36
C LEU A 336 -22.09 -6.55 -7.78
N ALA A 337 -21.21 -5.58 -7.47
CA ALA A 337 -21.41 -4.20 -7.92
C ALA A 337 -21.31 -4.04 -9.45
N LYS A 338 -20.46 -4.82 -10.11
CA LYS A 338 -20.35 -4.83 -11.57
C LYS A 338 -21.59 -5.47 -12.20
N GLU A 339 -22.00 -6.63 -11.70
CA GLU A 339 -23.21 -7.33 -12.15
C GLU A 339 -24.46 -6.46 -11.97
N LYS A 340 -24.60 -5.76 -10.84
CA LYS A 340 -25.69 -4.80 -10.63
C LYS A 340 -25.66 -3.67 -11.66
N LYS A 341 -24.49 -3.08 -11.95
CA LYS A 341 -24.37 -2.04 -12.97
C LYS A 341 -24.74 -2.54 -14.36
N GLU A 342 -24.35 -3.77 -14.70
CA GLU A 342 -24.71 -4.40 -15.98
C GLU A 342 -26.22 -4.68 -16.06
N ALA A 343 -26.85 -5.13 -14.97
CA ALA A 343 -28.29 -5.31 -14.90
C ALA A 343 -29.06 -3.97 -15.01
N ASP A 344 -28.61 -2.93 -14.30
CA ASP A 344 -29.19 -1.59 -14.37
C ASP A 344 -29.08 -1.02 -15.80
N GLN A 345 -27.95 -1.26 -16.49
CA GLN A 345 -27.77 -0.87 -17.90
C GLN A 345 -28.69 -1.64 -18.84
N GLN A 346 -28.88 -2.95 -18.65
CA GLN A 346 -29.80 -3.75 -19.46
C GLN A 346 -31.24 -3.29 -19.27
N LEU A 347 -31.66 -3.04 -18.03
CA LEU A 347 -32.99 -2.52 -17.73
C LEU A 347 -33.21 -1.14 -18.35
N ALA A 348 -32.21 -0.25 -18.31
CA ALA A 348 -32.29 1.05 -18.97
C ALA A 348 -32.46 0.92 -20.50
N LEU A 349 -31.72 0.01 -21.14
CA LEU A 349 -31.86 -0.27 -22.58
C LEU A 349 -33.23 -0.87 -22.92
N GLU A 350 -33.79 -1.72 -22.07
CA GLU A 350 -35.13 -2.30 -22.26
C GLU A 350 -36.22 -1.23 -22.13
N LEU A 351 -36.12 -0.34 -21.14
CA LEU A 351 -37.03 0.80 -21.00
C LEU A 351 -36.96 1.74 -22.21
N GLU A 352 -35.76 2.01 -22.73
CA GLU A 352 -35.59 2.82 -23.93
C GLU A 352 -36.25 2.17 -25.16
N ARG A 353 -36.06 0.85 -25.35
CA ARG A 353 -36.72 0.10 -26.43
C ARG A 353 -38.24 0.12 -26.31
N ALA A 354 -38.77 -0.06 -25.10
CA ALA A 354 -40.22 0.01 -24.85
C ALA A 354 -40.78 1.41 -25.15
N ALA A 355 -40.07 2.47 -24.75
CA ALA A 355 -40.44 3.83 -25.07
C ALA A 355 -40.44 4.09 -26.59
N GLN A 356 -39.41 3.63 -27.30
CA GLN A 356 -39.33 3.73 -28.76
C GLN A 356 -40.51 3.00 -29.44
N GLN A 357 -40.81 1.77 -29.03
CA GLN A 357 -41.95 1.00 -29.56
C GLN A 357 -43.30 1.71 -29.32
N SER A 358 -43.52 2.24 -28.12
CA SER A 358 -44.76 2.97 -27.79
C SER A 358 -44.91 4.25 -28.64
N ALA A 359 -43.81 4.97 -28.90
CA ALA A 359 -43.80 6.16 -29.73
C ALA A 359 -44.11 5.84 -31.20
N ILE A 360 -43.57 4.73 -31.73
CA ILE A 360 -43.88 4.25 -33.08
C ILE A 360 -45.36 3.88 -33.18
N ALA A 361 -45.86 3.08 -32.25
CA ALA A 361 -47.27 2.66 -32.21
C ALA A 361 -48.22 3.88 -32.17
N ALA A 362 -47.92 4.88 -31.35
CA ALA A 362 -48.70 6.13 -31.29
C ALA A 362 -48.66 6.93 -32.60
N LYS A 363 -47.57 6.88 -33.37
CA LYS A 363 -47.47 7.56 -34.68
C LYS A 363 -48.21 6.80 -35.77
N LEU A 364 -48.15 5.46 -35.76
CA LEU A 364 -48.90 4.62 -36.67
C LEU A 364 -50.40 4.77 -36.44
N ALA A 365 -50.85 4.76 -35.18
CA ALA A 365 -52.25 4.95 -34.81
C ALA A 365 -52.86 6.25 -35.35
N LYS A 366 -52.08 7.34 -35.40
CA LYS A 366 -52.51 8.66 -35.91
C LYS A 366 -52.56 8.77 -37.45
N LYS A 367 -52.08 7.77 -38.19
CA LYS A 367 -51.99 7.81 -39.65
C LYS A 367 -53.11 7.00 -40.30
N SER A 368 -53.73 7.58 -41.35
CA SER A 368 -54.67 6.88 -42.22
C SER A 368 -53.98 5.70 -42.94
N PRO A 369 -54.72 4.66 -43.34
CA PRO A 369 -54.14 3.49 -44.01
C PRO A 369 -53.40 3.86 -45.30
N GLU A 370 -53.89 4.83 -46.08
CA GLU A 370 -53.20 5.33 -47.28
C GLU A 370 -51.86 5.99 -46.95
N ASP A 371 -51.82 6.77 -45.86
CA ASP A 371 -50.57 7.38 -45.40
C ASP A 371 -49.59 6.34 -44.87
N ARG A 372 -50.06 5.21 -44.30
CA ARG A 372 -49.19 4.12 -43.90
C ARG A 372 -48.53 3.47 -45.12
N ALA A 373 -49.31 3.15 -46.15
CA ALA A 373 -48.79 2.59 -47.41
C ALA A 373 -47.74 3.50 -48.09
N LYS A 374 -47.96 4.82 -48.08
CA LYS A 374 -46.98 5.80 -48.59
C LYS A 374 -45.67 5.78 -47.78
N TYR A 375 -45.73 5.55 -46.46
CA TYR A 375 -44.54 5.49 -45.62
C TYR A 375 -43.80 4.16 -45.80
N GLU A 376 -44.53 3.06 -45.97
CA GLU A 376 -43.98 1.74 -46.30
C GLU A 376 -43.24 1.77 -47.63
N ALA A 377 -43.83 2.34 -48.69
CA ALA A 377 -43.16 2.47 -49.99
C ALA A 377 -41.87 3.31 -49.90
N ARG A 378 -41.87 4.40 -49.11
CA ARG A 378 -40.68 5.23 -48.89
C ARG A 378 -39.61 4.53 -48.04
N ALA A 379 -40.02 3.72 -47.07
CA ALA A 379 -39.11 2.90 -46.27
C ALA A 379 -38.47 1.81 -47.13
N ALA A 380 -39.28 1.11 -47.94
CA ALA A 380 -38.83 0.10 -48.89
C ALA A 380 -37.85 0.68 -49.94
N ALA A 381 -38.15 1.86 -50.50
CA ALA A 381 -37.24 2.55 -51.43
C ALA A 381 -35.88 2.93 -50.79
N LYS A 382 -35.82 3.02 -49.46
CA LYS A 382 -34.58 3.27 -48.69
C LYS A 382 -33.96 2.01 -48.11
N GLY A 383 -34.55 0.84 -48.34
CA GLY A 383 -34.09 -0.43 -47.77
C GLY A 383 -34.17 -0.49 -46.24
N GLN A 384 -35.13 0.21 -45.62
CA GLN A 384 -35.33 0.24 -44.16
C GLN A 384 -36.70 -0.33 -43.79
N THR A 385 -36.84 -0.85 -42.57
CA THR A 385 -38.17 -1.22 -42.05
C THR A 385 -39.01 0.03 -41.79
N LEU A 386 -40.34 -0.10 -41.80
CA LEU A 386 -41.25 1.02 -41.53
C LEU A 386 -40.96 1.67 -40.16
N ASP A 387 -40.67 0.85 -39.16
CA ASP A 387 -40.37 1.26 -37.78
C ASP A 387 -39.07 2.06 -37.70
N GLU A 388 -37.98 1.56 -38.30
CA GLU A 388 -36.70 2.27 -38.40
C GLU A 388 -36.85 3.61 -39.13
N TYR A 389 -37.64 3.63 -40.21
CA TYR A 389 -37.91 4.84 -40.96
C TYR A 389 -38.66 5.89 -40.12
N ILE A 390 -39.64 5.46 -39.30
CA ILE A 390 -40.37 6.34 -38.38
C ILE A 390 -39.44 6.86 -37.28
N LEU A 391 -38.64 6.00 -36.64
CA LEU A 391 -37.68 6.39 -35.60
C LEU A 391 -36.68 7.43 -36.11
N ARG A 392 -36.07 7.19 -37.27
CA ARG A 392 -35.13 8.13 -37.90
C ARG A 392 -35.77 9.50 -38.16
N ARG A 393 -37.06 9.51 -38.55
CA ARG A 393 -37.79 10.74 -38.84
C ARG A 393 -38.22 11.48 -37.57
N LEU A 394 -38.48 10.76 -36.46
CA LEU A 394 -38.67 11.36 -35.13
C LEU A 394 -37.36 11.98 -34.63
N ALA A 395 -36.26 11.23 -34.64
CA ALA A 395 -34.95 11.74 -34.23
C ALA A 395 -34.52 12.99 -35.01
N LYS A 396 -34.74 13.00 -36.33
CA LYS A 396 -34.47 14.19 -37.18
C LYS A 396 -35.36 15.38 -36.83
N LYS A 397 -36.60 15.14 -36.38
CA LYS A 397 -37.52 16.20 -35.96
C LYS A 397 -37.10 16.75 -34.60
N ASP A 398 -36.76 15.89 -33.65
CA ASP A 398 -36.36 16.26 -32.30
C ASP A 398 -35.03 17.02 -32.31
N ALA A 399 -34.06 16.61 -33.13
CA ALA A 399 -32.81 17.35 -33.34
C ALA A 399 -33.04 18.78 -33.85
N LYS A 400 -33.97 18.97 -34.80
CA LYS A 400 -34.33 20.31 -35.30
C LYS A 400 -35.01 21.16 -34.22
N HIS A 401 -35.85 20.55 -33.38
CA HIS A 401 -36.46 21.26 -32.26
C HIS A 401 -35.40 21.64 -31.22
N ALA A 402 -34.51 20.71 -30.86
CA ALA A 402 -33.40 20.94 -29.93
C ALA A 402 -32.50 22.09 -30.38
N GLU A 403 -32.13 22.13 -31.66
CA GLU A 403 -31.33 23.22 -32.24
C GLU A 403 -32.06 24.57 -32.12
N LYS A 404 -33.37 24.60 -32.38
CA LYS A 404 -34.18 25.81 -32.24
C LYS A 404 -34.24 26.29 -30.78
N THR A 405 -34.43 25.39 -29.82
CA THR A 405 -34.39 25.73 -28.38
C THR A 405 -33.01 26.19 -27.93
N ALA A 406 -31.93 25.54 -28.36
CA ALA A 406 -30.57 25.93 -27.98
C ALA A 406 -30.21 27.33 -28.49
N LYS A 407 -30.67 27.71 -29.69
CA LYS A 407 -30.52 29.09 -30.21
C LYS A 407 -31.28 30.10 -29.36
N GLN A 408 -32.50 29.78 -28.94
CA GLN A 408 -33.28 30.64 -28.05
C GLN A 408 -32.63 30.79 -26.67
N GLU A 409 -32.10 29.72 -26.09
CA GLU A 409 -31.39 29.78 -24.80
C GLU A 409 -30.06 30.55 -24.90
N ALA A 410 -29.33 30.41 -26.00
CA ALA A 410 -28.09 31.17 -26.22
C ALA A 410 -28.35 32.68 -26.37
N GLU A 411 -29.47 33.07 -26.99
CA GLU A 411 -29.90 34.47 -27.08
C GLU A 411 -30.38 35.05 -25.74
N LEU A 412 -30.72 34.20 -24.77
CA LEU A 412 -31.21 34.59 -23.44
C LEU A 412 -30.12 34.53 -22.35
N ALA A 413 -28.89 34.13 -22.67
CA ALA A 413 -27.79 34.15 -21.70
C ALA A 413 -27.34 35.61 -21.45
N PRO A 414 -27.57 36.18 -20.26
CA PRO A 414 -27.26 37.58 -20.00
C PRO A 414 -25.75 37.83 -20.09
N GLU A 415 -25.36 38.88 -20.82
CA GLU A 415 -23.97 39.35 -20.90
C GLU A 415 -23.44 39.65 -19.50
N ALA A 416 -22.27 39.07 -19.17
CA ALA A 416 -21.63 39.23 -17.89
C ALA A 416 -21.14 40.68 -17.70
N LEU A 417 -22.00 41.54 -17.16
CA LEU A 417 -21.67 42.91 -16.75
C LEU A 417 -20.57 42.87 -15.68
N PHE A 418 -19.38 43.37 -16.04
CA PHE A 418 -18.24 43.55 -15.16
C PHE A 418 -18.48 44.78 -14.26
N PHE A 419 -18.86 44.55 -12.99
CA PHE A 419 -19.02 45.61 -12.00
C PHE A 419 -17.73 45.76 -11.19
N VAL A 420 -17.08 46.93 -11.26
CA VAL A 420 -15.90 47.28 -10.44
C VAL A 420 -16.39 48.05 -9.23
N ASP A 421 -16.44 47.39 -8.08
CA ASP A 421 -16.83 48.01 -6.81
C ASP A 421 -15.65 48.77 -6.20
N THR A 422 -15.78 50.09 -6.07
CA THR A 422 -14.77 50.99 -5.49
C THR A 422 -14.99 51.29 -4.01
N THR A 423 -16.09 50.83 -3.42
CA THR A 423 -16.42 51.06 -2.01
C THR A 423 -16.37 49.74 -1.28
N GLY A 424 -15.21 49.41 -0.69
CA GLY A 424 -14.94 48.11 -0.08
C GLY A 424 -15.98 47.69 0.96
N ASP A 425 -16.99 46.95 0.50
CA ASP A 425 -18.03 46.36 1.32
C ASP A 425 -17.46 45.11 2.03
N PRO A 426 -17.39 45.10 3.38
CA PRO A 426 -16.87 43.98 4.15
C PRO A 426 -17.75 42.72 4.09
N THR A 427 -18.92 42.78 3.45
CA THR A 427 -19.79 41.62 3.22
C THR A 427 -19.45 40.84 1.95
N LEU A 428 -18.56 41.36 1.09
CA LEU A 428 -18.17 40.67 -0.13
C LEU A 428 -17.25 39.47 0.16
N PRO A 429 -17.42 38.36 -0.58
CA PRO A 429 -16.55 37.20 -0.44
C PRO A 429 -15.10 37.60 -0.74
N PRO A 430 -14.12 37.00 -0.05
CA PRO A 430 -12.71 37.35 -0.24
C PRO A 430 -12.32 37.24 -1.71
N PRO A 431 -11.46 38.14 -2.23
CA PRO A 431 -11.13 38.18 -3.63
C PRO A 431 -10.65 36.80 -4.09
N PRO A 432 -11.04 36.37 -5.31
CA PRO A 432 -10.59 35.11 -5.84
C PRO A 432 -9.05 35.08 -5.79
N PRO A 433 -8.45 33.96 -5.39
CA PRO A 433 -7.01 33.87 -5.24
C PRO A 433 -6.31 34.33 -6.53
N PRO A 434 -5.18 35.09 -6.46
CA PRO A 434 -4.44 35.53 -7.62
C PRO A 434 -4.31 34.40 -8.64
N ALA A 435 -4.93 34.61 -9.79
CA ALA A 435 -4.87 33.70 -10.90
C ALA A 435 -3.43 33.73 -11.43
N TYR A 436 -2.72 32.61 -11.31
CA TYR A 436 -1.47 32.45 -12.03
C TYR A 436 -1.81 32.02 -13.46
N THR A 437 -1.17 32.62 -14.45
CA THR A 437 -1.19 32.14 -15.82
C THR A 437 -0.27 30.92 -15.89
N PRO A 438 -0.79 29.71 -16.22
CA PRO A 438 0.09 28.58 -16.48
C PRO A 438 1.02 28.92 -17.66
N LEU A 439 2.27 28.46 -17.60
CA LEU A 439 3.16 28.52 -18.76
C LEU A 439 2.55 27.74 -19.94
N PRO A 440 2.99 27.97 -21.19
CA PRO A 440 2.50 27.25 -22.37
C PRO A 440 2.49 25.72 -22.20
N ASP A 441 3.46 25.20 -21.44
CA ASP A 441 3.61 23.77 -21.13
C ASP A 441 2.63 23.26 -20.05
N GLY A 442 1.71 24.11 -19.56
CA GLY A 442 0.81 23.83 -18.45
C GLY A 442 1.48 23.81 -17.07
N THR A 443 2.77 24.16 -16.98
CA THR A 443 3.52 24.18 -15.71
C THR A 443 3.28 25.48 -14.94
N CYS A 444 3.34 25.40 -13.61
CA CYS A 444 3.22 26.57 -12.75
C CYS A 444 4.62 27.21 -12.55
N PRO A 445 4.76 28.55 -12.60
CA PRO A 445 6.02 29.23 -12.38
C PRO A 445 6.68 28.87 -11.04
N LEU A 446 8.02 28.87 -10.97
CA LEU A 446 8.78 28.60 -9.74
C LEU A 446 8.87 29.83 -8.83
N ASP A 447 7.76 30.53 -8.61
CA ASP A 447 7.70 31.75 -7.81
C ASP A 447 7.11 31.50 -6.40
N PRO A 448 7.88 31.77 -5.31
CA PRO A 448 7.40 31.67 -3.94
C PRO A 448 6.07 32.36 -3.66
N MET A 449 5.81 33.51 -4.30
CA MET A 449 4.62 34.34 -4.05
C MET A 449 3.31 33.58 -4.34
N ILE A 450 3.33 32.60 -5.25
CA ILE A 450 2.16 31.82 -5.63
C ILE A 450 1.66 30.92 -4.48
N TRP A 451 2.57 30.49 -3.59
CA TRP A 451 2.25 29.53 -2.52
C TRP A 451 2.59 30.01 -1.11
N GLU A 452 3.23 31.17 -0.94
CA GLU A 452 3.52 31.74 0.36
C GLU A 452 2.22 32.10 1.11
N GLY A 453 2.20 31.87 2.43
CA GLY A 453 1.01 32.07 3.27
C GLY A 453 -0.13 31.04 3.10
N ARG A 454 -0.04 30.10 2.16
CA ARG A 454 -1.12 29.12 1.89
C ARG A 454 -0.84 27.74 2.48
N ILE A 455 -1.90 27.07 2.95
CA ILE A 455 -1.81 25.69 3.42
C ILE A 455 -1.50 24.79 2.23
N VAL A 456 -0.39 24.05 2.28
CA VAL A 456 0.10 23.21 1.18
C VAL A 456 -0.97 22.25 0.61
N LYS A 457 -1.89 21.79 1.46
CA LYS A 457 -2.95 20.85 1.06
C LYS A 457 -4.05 21.49 0.21
N THR A 458 -4.24 22.81 0.28
CA THR A 458 -5.25 23.54 -0.51
C THR A 458 -4.72 24.03 -1.86
N LEU A 459 -3.40 23.91 -2.09
CA LEU A 459 -2.77 24.30 -3.34
C LEU A 459 -3.07 23.29 -4.47
N PRO A 460 -3.38 23.76 -5.70
CA PRO A 460 -3.46 22.91 -6.88
C PRO A 460 -2.22 22.04 -7.06
N LYS A 461 -2.39 20.84 -7.65
CA LYS A 461 -1.28 19.90 -7.90
C LYS A 461 -0.09 20.54 -8.65
N PRO A 462 -0.26 21.31 -9.75
CA PRO A 462 0.88 21.93 -10.44
C PRO A 462 1.64 22.91 -9.53
N VAL A 463 0.95 23.69 -8.71
CA VAL A 463 1.56 24.62 -7.73
C VAL A 463 2.37 23.86 -6.66
N ARG A 464 1.86 22.71 -6.19
CA ARG A 464 2.58 21.85 -5.24
C ARG A 464 3.85 21.25 -5.83
N GLU A 465 3.83 20.89 -7.11
CA GLU A 465 5.00 20.37 -7.83
C GLU A 465 6.04 21.46 -8.06
N ALA A 466 5.62 22.67 -8.48
CA ALA A 466 6.48 23.85 -8.59
C ALA A 466 7.16 24.16 -7.25
N ARG A 467 6.40 24.25 -6.16
CA ARG A 467 6.96 24.44 -4.80
C ARG A 467 7.96 23.36 -4.41
N ARG A 468 7.73 22.09 -4.79
CA ARG A 468 8.66 20.99 -4.49
C ARG A 468 9.96 21.15 -5.26
N LYS A 469 9.90 21.48 -6.55
CA LYS A 469 11.08 21.75 -7.40
C LYS A 469 11.87 22.95 -6.87
N TYR A 470 11.19 24.03 -6.49
CA TYR A 470 11.81 25.20 -5.88
C TYR A 470 12.57 24.84 -4.58
N LEU A 471 11.95 24.06 -3.69
CA LEU A 471 12.61 23.59 -2.46
C LEU A 471 13.78 22.63 -2.71
N GLU A 472 13.73 21.86 -3.81
CA GLU A 472 14.82 20.99 -4.23
C GLU A 472 16.01 21.79 -4.77
N GLN A 473 15.75 22.82 -5.58
CA GLN A 473 16.76 23.79 -6.03
C GLN A 473 17.45 24.45 -4.83
N LEU A 474 16.68 24.97 -3.85
CA LEU A 474 17.24 25.55 -2.62
C LEU A 474 18.06 24.57 -1.75
N ARG A 475 17.75 23.26 -1.78
CA ARG A 475 18.57 22.25 -1.09
C ARG A 475 19.87 22.00 -1.84
N ASN A 476 19.83 21.97 -3.18
CA ASN A 476 21.00 21.76 -4.02
C ASN A 476 21.95 22.96 -3.92
N GLU A 477 21.43 24.18 -3.96
CA GLU A 477 22.20 25.41 -3.74
C GLU A 477 22.87 25.43 -2.35
N ARG A 478 22.15 25.03 -1.29
CA ARG A 478 22.75 24.91 0.05
C ARG A 478 23.87 23.87 0.11
N LYS A 479 23.76 22.75 -0.61
CA LYS A 479 24.82 21.74 -0.68
C LYS A 479 26.05 22.26 -1.42
N LEU A 480 25.85 22.97 -2.53
CA LEU A 480 26.91 23.63 -3.29
C LEU A 480 27.65 24.65 -2.42
N ARG A 481 26.91 25.52 -1.70
CA ARG A 481 27.50 26.48 -0.76
C ARG A 481 28.26 25.82 0.38
N ALA A 482 27.82 24.63 0.83
CA ALA A 482 28.49 23.87 1.89
C ALA A 482 29.76 23.12 1.41
N GLY A 483 30.22 23.34 0.18
CA GLY A 483 31.39 22.64 -0.39
C GLY A 483 31.20 21.13 -0.52
N LYS A 484 29.98 20.63 -0.32
CA LYS A 484 29.65 19.22 -0.44
C LYS A 484 29.30 19.00 -1.89
N ALA A 485 30.27 18.51 -2.66
CA ALA A 485 30.07 18.13 -4.05
C ALA A 485 28.72 17.40 -4.17
N ILE A 486 27.86 17.89 -5.07
CA ILE A 486 26.65 17.15 -5.41
C ILE A 486 27.17 15.83 -5.95
N ASP A 487 27.02 14.76 -5.16
CA ASP A 487 27.30 13.40 -5.61
C ASP A 487 26.26 13.09 -6.70
N THR A 488 26.56 13.54 -7.92
CA THR A 488 25.85 13.24 -9.15
C THR A 488 26.11 11.80 -9.59
N GLY A 489 26.91 11.05 -8.81
CA GLY A 489 27.04 9.63 -8.96
C GLY A 489 25.69 8.94 -8.86
N PRO A 490 25.46 7.88 -9.64
CA PRO A 490 24.25 7.09 -9.54
C PRO A 490 24.07 6.62 -8.10
N SER A 491 22.85 6.76 -7.59
CA SER A 491 22.57 6.37 -6.20
C SER A 491 22.95 4.90 -5.99
N ARG A 492 23.36 4.52 -4.77
CA ARG A 492 23.70 3.11 -4.47
C ARG A 492 22.59 2.12 -4.87
N SER A 493 21.33 2.57 -4.88
CA SER A 493 20.18 1.82 -5.42
C SER A 493 20.20 1.71 -6.94
N GLU A 494 20.47 2.79 -7.67
CA GLU A 494 20.61 2.77 -9.13
C GLU A 494 21.75 1.85 -9.56
N VAL A 495 22.91 1.91 -8.89
CA VAL A 495 24.04 1.00 -9.16
C VAL A 495 23.61 -0.46 -8.99
N LYS A 496 22.89 -0.79 -7.92
CA LYS A 496 22.36 -2.15 -7.69
C LYS A 496 21.30 -2.58 -8.71
N ILE A 497 20.46 -1.64 -9.16
CA ILE A 497 19.42 -1.91 -10.16
C ILE A 497 20.08 -2.14 -11.53
N ALA A 498 21.07 -1.32 -11.89
CA ALA A 498 21.86 -1.46 -13.10
C ALA A 498 22.64 -2.79 -13.11
N GLU A 499 23.29 -3.14 -11.99
CA GLU A 499 23.97 -4.44 -11.77
C GLU A 499 22.98 -5.60 -11.95
N LEU A 500 21.80 -5.54 -11.31
CA LEU A 500 20.77 -6.57 -11.45
C LEU A 500 20.24 -6.68 -12.89
N GLN A 501 20.02 -5.54 -13.58
CA GLN A 501 19.56 -5.52 -14.96
C GLN A 501 20.63 -6.04 -15.93
N ARG A 502 21.92 -5.79 -15.67
CA ARG A 502 23.03 -6.34 -16.44
C ARG A 502 23.04 -7.87 -16.34
N VAL A 503 23.09 -8.41 -15.12
CA VAL A 503 23.14 -9.86 -14.89
C VAL A 503 21.86 -10.56 -15.34
N THR A 504 20.69 -9.91 -15.22
CA THR A 504 19.43 -10.46 -15.75
C THR A 504 19.46 -10.59 -17.27
N ARG A 505 20.05 -9.61 -17.97
CA ARG A 505 20.22 -9.67 -19.43
C ARG A 505 21.20 -10.78 -19.84
N GLU A 506 22.27 -10.99 -19.09
CA GLU A 506 23.21 -12.10 -19.30
C GLU A 506 22.52 -13.47 -19.13
N VAL A 507 21.75 -13.66 -18.05
CA VAL A 507 21.00 -14.91 -17.83
C VAL A 507 20.00 -15.19 -18.96
N LEU A 508 19.28 -14.16 -19.44
CA LEU A 508 18.36 -14.32 -20.58
C LEU A 508 19.09 -14.67 -21.89
N LYS A 509 20.29 -14.11 -22.11
CA LYS A 509 21.12 -14.45 -23.27
C LYS A 509 21.60 -15.90 -23.22
N GLU A 510 22.04 -16.38 -22.05
CA GLU A 510 22.46 -17.77 -21.85
C GLU A 510 21.31 -18.76 -22.05
N GLN A 511 20.08 -18.37 -21.69
CA GLN A 511 18.87 -19.16 -21.97
C GLN A 511 18.43 -19.12 -23.44
N GLY A 512 19.19 -18.48 -24.34
CA GLY A 512 18.88 -18.38 -25.76
C GLY A 512 17.72 -17.44 -26.11
N ILE A 513 17.20 -16.68 -25.14
CA ILE A 513 16.04 -15.80 -25.34
C ILE A 513 16.53 -14.45 -25.90
N LYS A 514 16.59 -14.36 -27.23
CA LYS A 514 17.15 -13.18 -27.92
C LYS A 514 16.20 -11.96 -27.95
N LYS A 515 14.87 -12.16 -28.01
CA LYS A 515 13.85 -11.07 -28.02
C LYS A 515 12.53 -11.51 -27.36
N ARG A 516 11.85 -10.58 -26.66
CA ARG A 516 10.53 -10.74 -26.00
C ARG A 516 10.42 -11.91 -25.00
N ALA A 517 11.23 -11.89 -23.94
CA ALA A 517 11.09 -12.81 -22.82
C ALA A 517 9.70 -12.70 -22.16
N THR A 518 9.05 -13.83 -21.91
CA THR A 518 7.77 -13.88 -21.18
C THR A 518 7.94 -13.35 -19.76
N LYS A 519 6.85 -12.90 -19.12
CA LYS A 519 6.90 -12.39 -17.74
C LYS A 519 7.53 -13.42 -16.79
N GLU A 520 7.24 -14.71 -16.98
CA GLU A 520 7.80 -15.80 -16.18
C GLU A 520 9.31 -15.95 -16.38
N GLN A 521 9.77 -15.96 -17.64
CA GLN A 521 11.20 -16.01 -17.98
C GLN A 521 11.97 -14.83 -17.36
N GLN A 522 11.41 -13.62 -17.43
CA GLN A 522 12.02 -12.44 -16.77
C GLN A 522 12.08 -12.58 -15.25
N THR A 523 11.06 -13.15 -14.61
CA THR A 523 11.07 -13.37 -13.16
C THR A 523 12.09 -14.43 -12.73
N ASN A 524 12.20 -15.52 -13.49
CA ASN A 524 13.19 -16.57 -13.24
C ASN A 524 14.61 -16.05 -13.46
N ALA A 525 14.86 -15.33 -14.57
CA ALA A 525 16.15 -14.70 -14.84
C ALA A 525 16.55 -13.69 -13.75
N LYS A 526 15.62 -12.87 -13.27
CA LYS A 526 15.87 -11.96 -12.13
C LYS A 526 16.20 -12.73 -10.83
N ARG A 527 15.55 -13.88 -10.59
CA ARG A 527 15.81 -14.72 -9.41
C ARG A 527 17.21 -15.33 -9.47
N GLU A 528 17.63 -15.80 -10.64
CA GLU A 528 18.97 -16.35 -10.89
C GLU A 528 20.05 -15.27 -10.84
N ALA A 529 19.82 -14.11 -11.46
CA ALA A 529 20.72 -12.96 -11.37
C ALA A 529 21.00 -12.54 -9.93
N ARG A 530 19.97 -12.52 -9.07
CA ARG A 530 20.13 -12.26 -7.62
C ARG A 530 20.91 -13.35 -6.88
N LYS A 531 20.93 -14.59 -7.38
CA LYS A 531 21.78 -15.66 -6.81
C LYS A 531 23.23 -15.44 -7.23
N ARG A 532 23.49 -15.19 -8.52
CA ARG A 532 24.84 -14.90 -9.05
C ARG A 532 25.49 -13.71 -8.36
N ILE A 533 24.80 -12.58 -8.26
CA ILE A 533 25.28 -11.40 -7.53
C ILE A 533 25.61 -11.70 -6.06
N ARG A 534 24.89 -12.63 -5.42
CA ARG A 534 25.17 -13.04 -4.03
C ARG A 534 26.41 -13.93 -3.91
N VAL A 535 26.64 -14.80 -4.91
CA VAL A 535 27.82 -15.66 -4.99
C VAL A 535 29.05 -14.80 -5.28
N GLU A 536 28.99 -13.94 -6.30
CA GLU A 536 30.04 -12.98 -6.66
C GLU A 536 30.42 -12.08 -5.46
N LYS A 537 29.42 -11.49 -4.78
CA LYS A 537 29.68 -10.70 -3.56
C LYS A 537 30.29 -11.53 -2.43
N ARG A 538 30.02 -12.84 -2.35
CA ARG A 538 30.63 -13.73 -1.36
C ARG A 538 32.08 -14.02 -1.72
N GLU A 539 32.36 -14.28 -3.00
CA GLU A 539 33.69 -14.50 -3.54
C GLU A 539 34.56 -13.24 -3.37
N ASP A 540 34.04 -12.06 -3.69
CA ASP A 540 34.68 -10.77 -3.42
C ASP A 540 35.05 -10.58 -1.95
N LEU A 541 34.17 -10.98 -1.03
CA LEU A 541 34.43 -10.90 0.41
C LEU A 541 35.49 -11.91 0.85
N ILE A 542 35.52 -13.10 0.26
CA ILE A 542 36.54 -14.11 0.50
C ILE A 542 37.90 -13.62 -0.02
N ALA A 543 37.96 -13.14 -1.26
CA ALA A 543 39.14 -12.58 -1.90
C ALA A 543 39.71 -11.38 -1.12
N LYS A 544 38.85 -10.53 -0.56
CA LYS A 544 39.25 -9.42 0.32
C LYS A 544 39.67 -9.84 1.73
N GLY A 545 39.81 -11.15 2.01
CA GLY A 545 40.16 -11.68 3.34
C GLY A 545 39.09 -11.49 4.42
N LYS A 546 37.89 -11.03 4.05
CA LYS A 546 36.75 -10.82 4.95
C LYS A 546 35.83 -12.04 5.07
N GLY A 547 36.22 -13.17 4.44
CA GLY A 547 35.44 -14.40 4.31
C GLY A 547 35.09 -15.13 5.61
N LYS A 548 35.65 -14.74 6.76
CA LYS A 548 35.30 -15.28 8.08
C LYS A 548 34.22 -14.45 8.80
N MET A 549 33.50 -13.56 8.12
CA MET A 549 32.20 -13.12 8.62
C MET A 549 31.24 -14.29 8.50
N LYS A 550 31.00 -14.95 9.62
CA LYS A 550 29.94 -15.92 9.87
C LYS A 550 28.61 -15.21 9.58
N TRP A 551 28.23 -15.11 8.30
CA TRP A 551 26.90 -14.68 7.89
C TRP A 551 25.97 -15.63 8.62
N GLY A 552 25.26 -15.10 9.62
CA GLY A 552 24.38 -15.87 10.48
C GLY A 552 23.40 -16.62 9.60
N GLY A 553 23.75 -17.85 9.25
CA GLY A 553 22.89 -18.77 8.53
C GLY A 553 21.65 -18.85 9.36
N GLY A 554 20.57 -18.25 8.87
CA GLY A 554 19.25 -18.64 9.31
C GLY A 554 19.24 -20.16 9.22
N LYS A 555 19.04 -20.82 10.37
CA LYS A 555 18.90 -22.27 10.48
C LYS A 555 17.70 -22.70 9.63
N GLY A 556 17.92 -22.78 8.32
CA GLY A 556 17.02 -23.33 7.34
C GLY A 556 17.57 -24.70 6.99
N SER A 557 16.85 -25.71 7.46
CA SER A 557 16.95 -27.12 7.11
C SER A 557 17.76 -27.39 5.83
N SER A 558 19.04 -27.74 5.98
CA SER A 558 19.76 -28.47 4.95
C SER A 558 19.29 -29.92 5.04
N GLY A 559 18.22 -30.23 4.31
CA GLY A 559 17.94 -31.60 3.89
C GLY A 559 19.18 -32.10 3.17
N ARG A 560 19.90 -32.98 3.84
CA ARG A 560 21.08 -33.66 3.30
C ARG A 560 20.52 -34.74 2.38
N GLU A 561 20.33 -34.42 1.10
CA GLU A 561 20.21 -35.43 0.05
C GLU A 561 21.53 -36.21 0.05
N ARG A 562 21.53 -37.36 0.75
CA ARG A 562 22.48 -38.43 0.50
C ARG A 562 22.11 -38.99 -0.87
N LEU A 563 22.91 -38.67 -1.89
CA LEU A 563 23.05 -39.55 -3.05
C LEU A 563 23.39 -40.94 -2.49
N LYS A 564 22.48 -41.89 -2.70
CA LYS A 564 22.81 -43.31 -2.63
C LYS A 564 23.34 -43.67 -4.01
N ASP A 565 24.64 -43.88 -4.09
CA ASP A 565 25.24 -44.56 -5.22
C ASP A 565 24.64 -45.98 -5.26
N PHE A 566 23.80 -46.23 -6.26
CA PHE A 566 23.42 -47.58 -6.67
C PHE A 566 24.59 -48.10 -7.51
N SER A 567 25.50 -48.83 -6.87
CA SER A 567 26.40 -49.72 -7.59
C SER A 567 25.61 -50.97 -7.97
N THR A 568 25.34 -51.11 -9.26
CA THR A 568 24.94 -52.35 -9.92
C THR A 568 26.04 -53.39 -9.69
N VAL A 569 25.66 -54.56 -9.19
CA VAL A 569 26.50 -55.77 -9.20
C VAL A 569 25.81 -56.73 -10.16
N GLU A 570 26.53 -57.06 -11.24
CA GLU A 570 26.35 -58.28 -12.03
C GLU A 570 27.11 -59.43 -11.37
#